data_AF-D0SFV7-F1
#
_entry.id   AF-D0SFV7-F1
#
_cell.length_a   1.000
_cell.length_b   1.000
_cell.length_c   1.000
_cell.angle_alpha   90.00
_cell.angle_beta   90.00
_cell.angle_gamma   90.00
#
_symmetry.space_group_name_H-M   'P 1'
#
loop_
_entity.id
_entity.type
_entity.pdbx_description
1 polymer ?
#
loop_
_entity_poly.entity_id
_entity_poly.type
_entity_poly.pdbx_seq_one_letter_code
_entity_poly.pdbx_strand_id
1 'polypeptide(L)'
;MAKKKSSSGKSVFNMFNQNGLKVILGLVATGSFAIAFGQEKIQQYVSFSPSSNSACLEQFYREIPPYLLKESLSKHSYALCFNGFNVMYSGVSKTPLWVAEALTPKRLSQKIPREDSFHEENNVATDHRATLSDYRGSGYDRGHMVYPPKNILYI
;
A
#
# COMPACT_ATOMS: atom_id res chain seq x y z
N MET A 1 -16.52 70.80 -48.62
CA MET A 1 -16.66 69.51 -47.88
C MET A 1 -15.27 68.98 -47.57
N ALA A 2 -14.87 68.91 -46.30
CA ALA A 2 -13.62 68.25 -45.91
C ALA A 2 -13.92 67.30 -44.74
N LYS A 3 -13.71 65.99 -44.97
CA LYS A 3 -13.93 64.92 -43.98
C LYS A 3 -12.70 64.69 -43.11
N LYS A 4 -12.97 64.43 -41.84
CA LYS A 4 -12.06 64.17 -40.70
C LYS A 4 -11.69 62.67 -40.60
N LYS A 5 -10.48 62.37 -40.09
CA LYS A 5 -10.09 61.35 -39.06
C LYS A 5 -8.65 60.86 -39.30
N SER A 6 -7.68 61.11 -38.42
CA SER A 6 -7.42 60.53 -37.08
C SER A 6 -6.68 59.19 -37.10
N SER A 7 -5.34 59.29 -37.02
CA SER A 7 -4.34 58.51 -36.27
C SER A 7 -4.72 57.13 -35.68
N SER A 8 -3.93 56.12 -36.03
CA SER A 8 -3.81 54.81 -35.40
C SER A 8 -2.43 54.65 -34.74
N GLY A 9 -2.41 54.05 -33.54
CA GLY A 9 -1.29 53.25 -33.06
C GLY A 9 -0.37 53.91 -32.03
N LYS A 10 -0.68 53.77 -30.74
CA LYS A 10 0.33 53.81 -29.67
C LYS A 10 0.32 52.52 -28.86
N SER A 11 1.45 51.82 -28.97
CA SER A 11 2.24 51.12 -27.95
C SER A 11 1.49 50.36 -26.84
N VAL A 12 1.66 49.04 -26.86
CA VAL A 12 1.21 48.02 -25.89
C VAL A 12 1.97 48.09 -24.54
N PHE A 13 2.93 49.00 -24.35
CA PHE A 13 3.81 49.03 -23.17
C PHE A 13 3.43 50.04 -22.08
N ASN A 14 2.15 50.18 -21.72
CA ASN A 14 1.80 51.05 -20.60
C ASN A 14 0.64 50.52 -19.73
N MET A 15 0.74 49.28 -19.26
CA MET A 15 -0.23 48.76 -18.29
C MET A 15 0.37 47.72 -17.34
N PHE A 16 1.36 48.11 -16.53
CA PHE A 16 1.72 47.35 -15.33
C PHE A 16 1.73 48.27 -14.12
N ASN A 17 0.58 48.30 -13.43
CA ASN A 17 0.40 48.96 -12.15
C ASN A 17 1.13 48.14 -11.07
N GLN A 18 1.90 48.81 -10.19
CA GLN A 18 2.75 48.18 -9.17
C GLN A 18 2.00 47.27 -8.17
N ASN A 19 0.67 47.41 -8.10
CA ASN A 19 -0.18 46.59 -7.25
C ASN A 19 -0.47 45.20 -7.86
N GLY A 20 -0.45 45.06 -9.18
CA GLY A 20 -0.68 43.76 -9.85
C GLY A 20 0.47 42.79 -9.67
N LEU A 21 1.70 43.31 -9.68
CA LEU A 21 2.92 42.51 -9.48
C LEU A 21 2.98 41.92 -8.06
N LYS A 22 2.54 42.68 -7.05
CA LYS A 22 2.47 42.22 -5.65
C LYS A 22 1.42 41.13 -5.44
N VAL A 23 0.27 41.23 -6.13
CA VAL A 23 -0.78 40.20 -6.05
C VAL A 23 -0.31 38.89 -6.69
N ILE A 24 0.38 38.96 -7.84
CA ILE A 24 0.91 37.76 -8.50
C ILE A 24 2.01 37.10 -7.64
N LEU A 25 2.94 37.88 -7.08
CA LEU A 25 3.96 37.35 -6.17
C LEU A 25 3.36 36.74 -4.90
N GLY A 26 2.31 37.34 -4.34
CA GLY A 26 1.58 36.81 -3.19
C GLY A 26 0.93 35.46 -3.47
N LEU A 27 0.23 35.34 -4.61
CA LEU A 27 -0.40 34.07 -5.03
C LEU A 27 0.61 32.95 -5.27
N VAL A 28 1.73 33.25 -5.93
CA VAL A 28 2.82 32.27 -6.17
C VAL A 28 3.45 31.83 -4.84
N ALA A 29 3.71 32.75 -3.91
CA ALA A 29 4.27 32.41 -2.61
C ALA A 29 3.32 31.52 -1.78
N THR A 30 2.03 31.83 -1.72
CA THR A 30 1.05 31.00 -1.00
C THR A 30 0.83 29.63 -1.65
N GLY A 31 0.88 29.55 -2.99
CA GLY A 31 0.78 28.28 -3.71
C GLY A 31 1.97 27.36 -3.42
N SER A 32 3.19 27.90 -3.38
CA SER A 32 4.40 27.14 -3.09
C SER A 32 4.45 26.62 -1.64
N PHE A 33 3.94 27.38 -0.66
CA PHE A 33 3.82 26.91 0.73
C PHE A 33 2.79 25.78 0.89
N ALA A 34 1.65 25.85 0.18
CA ALA A 34 0.64 24.80 0.23
C ALA A 34 1.13 23.47 -0.41
N ILE A 35 2.01 23.54 -1.41
CA ILE A 35 2.59 22.35 -2.04
C ILE A 35 3.76 21.80 -1.22
N ALA A 36 4.62 22.66 -0.65
CA ALA A 36 5.78 22.23 0.15
C ALA A 36 5.40 21.63 1.51
N PHE A 37 4.29 22.06 2.12
CA PHE A 37 3.82 21.57 3.44
C PHE A 37 2.48 20.82 3.39
N GLY A 38 1.82 20.69 2.22
CA GLY A 38 0.54 19.98 2.04
C GLY A 38 0.66 18.55 1.51
N GLN A 39 1.88 18.06 1.27
CA GLN A 39 2.16 16.74 0.70
C GLN A 39 1.87 15.56 1.65
N GLU A 40 1.55 15.78 2.92
CA GLU A 40 1.16 14.67 3.81
C GLU A 40 -0.26 14.15 3.50
N LYS A 41 -1.13 14.97 2.91
CA LYS A 41 -2.51 14.58 2.61
C LYS A 41 -2.73 13.89 1.27
N ILE A 42 -1.75 13.85 0.36
CA ILE A 42 -1.95 13.22 -0.95
C ILE A 42 -1.74 11.69 -0.86
N GLN A 43 -0.96 11.19 0.10
CA GLN A 43 -0.79 9.75 0.29
C GLN A 43 -2.08 9.04 0.74
N GLN A 44 -3.07 9.75 1.28
CA GLN A 44 -4.35 9.15 1.69
C GLN A 44 -5.29 8.81 0.52
N TYR A 45 -5.05 9.37 -0.67
CA TYR A 45 -5.94 9.22 -1.83
C TYR A 45 -5.50 8.14 -2.83
N VAL A 46 -4.33 7.53 -2.61
CA VAL A 46 -3.82 6.40 -3.42
C VAL A 46 -3.83 5.07 -2.66
N SER A 47 -4.30 5.06 -1.41
CA SER A 47 -4.52 3.83 -0.67
C SER A 47 -5.78 3.14 -1.18
N PHE A 48 -5.60 2.07 -1.95
CA PHE A 48 -6.56 0.96 -1.95
C PHE A 48 -6.80 0.61 -0.49
N SER A 49 -7.96 0.97 0.05
CA SER A 49 -8.33 0.63 1.42
C SER A 49 -9.00 -0.74 1.35
N PRO A 50 -8.31 -1.87 1.64
CA PRO A 50 -9.04 -3.05 2.07
C PRO A 50 -9.73 -2.63 3.38
N SER A 51 -10.93 -3.16 3.65
CA SER A 51 -11.61 -2.93 4.93
C SER A 51 -10.58 -2.99 6.07
N SER A 52 -10.32 -1.87 6.74
CA SER A 52 -9.24 -1.80 7.73
C SER A 52 -9.69 -2.61 8.95
N ASN A 53 -9.44 -3.90 8.93
CA ASN A 53 -9.55 -4.71 10.12
C ASN A 53 -8.40 -4.26 11.02
N SER A 54 -8.68 -3.44 12.03
CA SER A 54 -7.67 -2.94 12.96
C SER A 54 -6.85 -4.07 13.56
N ALA A 55 -7.49 -5.22 13.79
CA ALA A 55 -6.84 -6.46 14.24
C ALA A 55 -5.72 -6.97 13.32
N CYS A 56 -5.80 -6.72 12.00
CA CYS A 56 -4.74 -7.04 11.06
C CYS A 56 -3.54 -6.11 11.25
N LEU A 57 -3.79 -4.81 11.45
CA LEU A 57 -2.73 -3.81 11.58
C LEU A 57 -1.90 -4.01 12.86
N GLU A 58 -2.53 -4.48 13.94
CA GLU A 58 -1.87 -4.79 15.22
C GLU A 58 -0.72 -5.82 15.11
N GLN A 59 -0.66 -6.60 14.03
CA GLN A 59 0.44 -7.55 13.83
C GLN A 59 1.70 -6.92 13.25
N PHE A 60 1.60 -5.72 12.68
CA PHE A 60 2.73 -5.01 12.11
C PHE A 60 3.38 -4.11 13.16
N TYR A 61 4.71 -3.99 13.07
CA TYR A 61 5.42 -3.02 13.89
C TYR A 61 4.92 -1.60 13.56
N ARG A 62 4.45 -0.89 14.60
CA ARG A 62 3.84 0.44 14.49
C ARG A 62 2.66 0.51 13.51
N GLU A 63 1.95 -0.61 13.31
CA GLU A 63 0.76 -0.68 12.44
C GLU A 63 1.06 -0.33 10.97
N ILE A 64 2.33 -0.45 10.54
CA ILE A 64 2.76 -0.12 9.18
C ILE A 64 3.13 -1.41 8.42
N PRO A 65 2.32 -1.84 7.43
CA PRO A 65 2.65 -3.01 6.62
C PRO A 65 3.79 -2.72 5.62
N PRO A 66 4.61 -3.73 5.27
CA PRO A 66 5.58 -3.61 4.19
C PRO A 66 4.88 -3.42 2.83
N TYR A 67 5.46 -2.60 1.97
CA TYR A 67 5.03 -2.45 0.58
C TYR A 67 6.03 -3.14 -0.37
N LEU A 68 5.50 -3.67 -1.48
CA LEU A 68 6.32 -4.32 -2.50
C LEU A 68 6.93 -3.26 -3.42
N LEU A 69 8.27 -3.21 -3.47
CA LEU A 69 9.01 -2.23 -4.28
C LEU A 69 9.20 -2.66 -5.74
N LYS A 70 9.25 -3.97 -5.99
CA LYS A 70 9.49 -4.54 -7.32
C LYS A 70 8.18 -4.97 -7.92
N GLU A 71 7.89 -4.53 -9.14
CA GLU A 71 6.68 -4.91 -9.87
C GLU A 71 6.54 -6.43 -10.04
N SER A 72 7.67 -7.14 -10.17
CA SER A 72 7.68 -8.59 -10.29
C SER A 72 7.10 -9.31 -9.06
N LEU A 73 7.11 -8.68 -7.88
CA LEU A 73 6.56 -9.23 -6.65
C LEU A 73 5.04 -9.01 -6.54
N SER A 74 4.49 -8.02 -7.24
CA SER A 74 3.06 -7.71 -7.24
C SER A 74 2.24 -8.68 -8.10
N LYS A 75 2.90 -9.42 -9.01
CA LYS A 75 2.24 -10.41 -9.86
C LYS A 75 1.64 -11.52 -9.01
N HIS A 76 0.31 -11.63 -9.04
CA HIS A 76 -0.45 -12.62 -8.27
C HIS A 76 -0.13 -12.59 -6.77
N SER A 77 0.08 -11.39 -6.22
CA SER A 77 0.26 -11.20 -4.78
C SER A 77 -1.08 -11.09 -4.06
N TYR A 78 -1.21 -11.75 -2.92
CA TYR A 78 -2.41 -11.73 -2.10
C TYR A 78 -2.05 -11.26 -0.69
N ALA A 79 -2.63 -10.13 -0.27
CA ALA A 79 -2.55 -9.69 1.12
C ALA A 79 -3.63 -10.40 1.94
N LEU A 80 -3.21 -11.34 2.77
CA LEU A 80 -4.09 -12.18 3.57
C LEU A 80 -3.98 -11.80 5.04
N CYS A 81 -5.12 -11.71 5.72
CA CYS A 81 -5.18 -11.41 7.14
C CYS A 81 -5.92 -12.51 7.89
N PHE A 82 -5.29 -12.97 8.98
CA PHE A 82 -5.81 -14.00 9.86
C PHE A 82 -5.82 -13.50 11.30
N ASN A 83 -6.47 -14.25 12.18
CA ASN A 83 -6.43 -13.95 13.59
C ASN A 83 -5.02 -14.18 14.15
N GLY A 84 -4.28 -13.09 14.38
CA GLY A 84 -2.97 -13.11 15.00
C GLY A 84 -1.77 -13.12 14.07
N PHE A 85 -1.96 -13.07 12.74
CA PHE A 85 -0.88 -12.89 11.77
C PHE A 85 -1.39 -12.40 10.41
N ASN A 86 -0.50 -11.83 9.61
CA ASN A 86 -0.74 -11.46 8.21
C ASN A 86 0.26 -12.14 7.30
N VAL A 87 -0.15 -12.41 6.06
CA VAL A 87 0.69 -13.03 5.04
C VAL A 87 0.60 -12.20 3.77
N MET A 88 1.75 -11.86 3.18
CA MET A 88 1.79 -11.50 1.77
C MET A 88 2.16 -12.75 0.99
N TYR A 89 1.19 -13.32 0.28
CA TYR A 89 1.35 -14.57 -0.45
C TYR A 89 1.65 -14.31 -1.93
N SER A 90 2.57 -15.08 -2.51
CA SER A 90 2.89 -15.05 -3.93
C SER A 90 2.29 -16.27 -4.60
N GLY A 91 1.31 -16.06 -5.49
CA GLY A 91 0.75 -17.10 -6.36
C GLY A 91 1.72 -17.63 -7.41
N VAL A 92 2.84 -16.93 -7.64
CA VAL A 92 3.88 -17.36 -8.60
C VAL A 92 4.76 -18.45 -8.00
N SER A 93 5.20 -18.25 -6.75
CA SER A 93 6.01 -19.23 -6.02
C SER A 93 5.17 -20.18 -5.17
N LYS A 94 3.87 -19.89 -5.05
CA LYS A 94 2.92 -20.54 -4.14
C LYS A 94 3.38 -20.54 -2.68
N THR A 95 4.06 -19.47 -2.27
CA THR A 95 4.64 -19.33 -0.93
C THR A 95 4.50 -17.89 -0.42
N PRO A 96 4.60 -17.66 0.90
CA PRO A 96 4.68 -16.31 1.45
C PRO A 96 5.91 -15.55 0.94
N LEU A 97 5.72 -14.31 0.49
CA LEU A 97 6.79 -13.32 0.38
C LEU A 97 7.26 -12.86 1.76
N TRP A 98 6.32 -12.69 2.68
CA TRP A 98 6.58 -12.42 4.10
C TRP A 98 5.37 -12.78 4.94
N VAL A 99 5.63 -12.88 6.25
CA VAL A 99 4.61 -13.08 7.28
C VAL A 99 4.90 -12.12 8.44
N ALA A 100 3.84 -11.54 9.01
CA ALA A 100 3.93 -10.62 10.13
C ALA A 100 3.07 -11.11 11.30
N GLU A 101 3.67 -11.22 12.47
CA GLU A 101 3.00 -11.53 13.73
C GLU A 101 3.57 -10.69 14.87
N ALA A 102 2.69 -10.21 15.76
CA ALA A 102 3.10 -9.57 16.99
C ALA A 102 3.23 -10.60 18.12
N LEU A 103 4.45 -10.86 18.58
CA LEU A 103 4.73 -11.75 19.70
C LEU A 103 4.71 -10.97 21.03
N THR A 104 3.92 -11.46 21.98
CA THR A 104 3.86 -10.92 23.35
C THR A 104 4.09 -12.06 24.35
N PRO A 105 4.55 -11.79 25.58
CA PRO A 105 4.68 -12.82 26.61
C PRO A 105 3.38 -13.59 26.85
N LYS A 106 2.23 -12.90 26.75
CA LYS A 106 0.90 -13.51 26.86
C LYS A 106 0.59 -14.47 25.71
N ARG A 107 1.02 -14.19 24.48
CA ARG A 107 0.85 -15.11 23.34
C ARG A 107 1.79 -16.31 23.46
N LEU A 108 3.03 -16.08 23.87
CA LEU A 108 4.04 -17.12 24.02
C LEU A 108 3.73 -18.10 25.16
N SER A 109 2.98 -17.68 26.18
CA SER A 109 2.59 -18.56 27.28
C SER A 109 1.40 -19.49 26.95
N GLN A 110 0.74 -19.28 25.81
CA GLN A 110 -0.39 -20.13 25.40
C GLN A 110 0.11 -21.49 24.92
N LYS A 111 -0.32 -22.55 25.60
CA LYS A 111 -0.13 -23.92 25.12
C LYS A 111 -1.28 -24.29 24.20
N ILE A 112 -0.99 -24.28 22.91
CA ILE A 112 -1.95 -24.66 21.87
C ILE A 112 -1.48 -25.98 21.29
N PRO A 113 -2.35 -27.02 21.22
CA PRO A 113 -1.99 -28.27 20.58
C PRO A 113 -1.71 -28.03 19.10
N ARG A 114 -0.68 -28.70 18.59
CA ARG A 114 -0.41 -28.68 17.15
C ARG A 114 -1.50 -29.47 16.45
N GLU A 115 -2.20 -28.82 15.53
CA GLU A 115 -3.07 -29.50 14.57
C GLU A 115 -2.25 -29.83 13.32
N ASP A 116 -2.69 -30.84 12.56
CA ASP A 116 -2.05 -31.32 11.32
C ASP A 116 -2.97 -31.17 10.07
N SER A 117 -3.88 -30.20 10.12
CA SER A 117 -4.83 -29.83 9.05
C SER A 117 -4.26 -28.84 8.02
N PHE A 118 -3.31 -29.30 7.20
CA PHE A 118 -2.83 -28.54 6.04
C PHE A 118 -3.94 -28.43 4.98
N HIS A 119 -4.24 -27.22 4.52
CA HIS A 119 -5.28 -26.96 3.53
C HIS A 119 -4.92 -25.79 2.62
N GLU A 120 -5.59 -25.69 1.48
CA GLU A 120 -5.41 -24.59 0.54
C GLU A 120 -6.15 -23.33 1.02
N GLU A 121 -5.64 -22.14 0.69
CA GLU A 121 -6.32 -20.90 1.05
C GLU A 121 -7.45 -20.55 0.07
N ASN A 122 -8.66 -20.41 0.59
CA ASN A 122 -9.83 -20.17 -0.26
C ASN A 122 -9.90 -18.73 -0.81
N ASN A 123 -9.22 -17.78 -0.17
CA ASN A 123 -9.11 -16.40 -0.66
C ASN A 123 -8.04 -16.23 -1.76
N VAL A 124 -7.27 -17.28 -2.07
CA VAL A 124 -6.34 -17.31 -3.21
C VAL A 124 -7.04 -17.97 -4.41
N ALA A 125 -6.73 -17.50 -5.62
CA ALA A 125 -7.28 -18.12 -6.84
C ALA A 125 -6.78 -19.58 -6.97
N THR A 126 -7.63 -20.50 -7.44
CA THR A 126 -7.35 -21.94 -7.42
C THR A 126 -6.05 -22.33 -8.12
N ASP A 127 -5.71 -21.66 -9.22
CA ASP A 127 -4.48 -21.85 -9.98
C ASP A 127 -3.21 -21.36 -9.25
N HIS A 128 -3.37 -20.52 -8.23
CA HIS A 128 -2.29 -19.91 -7.46
C HIS A 128 -2.11 -20.52 -6.07
N ARG A 129 -2.99 -21.42 -5.63
CA ARG A 129 -2.86 -22.13 -4.36
C ARG A 129 -1.74 -23.16 -4.45
N ALA A 130 -1.01 -23.37 -3.36
CA ALA A 130 -0.28 -24.60 -3.21
C ALA A 130 -1.14 -25.67 -2.55
N THR A 131 -0.73 -26.90 -2.85
CA THR A 131 -1.50 -28.10 -2.64
C THR A 131 -0.61 -29.14 -1.97
N LEU A 132 -1.21 -30.16 -1.37
CA LEU A 132 -0.45 -31.27 -0.80
C LEU A 132 0.45 -31.95 -1.83
N SER A 133 0.04 -31.98 -3.11
CA SER A 133 0.84 -32.54 -4.21
C SER A 133 2.12 -31.74 -4.49
N ASP A 134 2.14 -30.44 -4.25
CA ASP A 134 3.35 -29.62 -4.49
C ASP A 134 4.51 -30.00 -3.53
N TYR A 135 4.17 -30.54 -2.36
CA TYR A 135 5.15 -30.99 -1.36
C TYR A 135 5.34 -32.51 -1.32
N ARG A 136 4.33 -33.29 -1.69
CA ARG A 136 4.39 -34.76 -1.60
C ARG A 136 5.47 -35.31 -2.54
N GLY A 137 6.53 -35.88 -1.96
CA GLY A 137 7.61 -36.51 -2.72
C GLY A 137 8.64 -35.52 -3.29
N SER A 138 8.59 -34.24 -2.91
CA SER A 138 9.56 -33.23 -3.35
C SER A 138 10.88 -33.27 -2.58
N GLY A 139 10.88 -33.90 -1.40
CA GLY A 139 12.00 -33.84 -0.45
C GLY A 139 11.98 -32.61 0.46
N TYR A 140 10.96 -31.75 0.38
CA TYR A 140 10.77 -30.58 1.23
C TYR A 140 9.64 -30.76 2.25
N ASP A 141 9.84 -30.22 3.44
CA ASP A 141 8.81 -30.14 4.48
C ASP A 141 7.88 -28.94 4.29
N ARG A 142 6.68 -29.04 4.86
CA ARG A 142 5.70 -27.94 4.93
C ARG A 142 5.97 -27.07 6.15
N GLY A 143 7.00 -26.22 6.04
CA GLY A 143 7.47 -25.36 7.12
C GLY A 143 6.48 -24.25 7.48
N HIS A 144 6.26 -24.04 8.79
CA HIS A 144 5.41 -22.95 9.29
C HIS A 144 6.23 -21.66 9.47
N MET A 145 5.58 -20.52 9.24
CA MET A 145 6.19 -19.18 9.37
C MET A 145 5.62 -18.37 10.55
N VAL A 146 4.69 -18.94 11.34
CA VAL A 146 3.99 -18.26 12.45
C VAL A 146 3.95 -19.10 13.72
N TYR A 147 3.79 -18.43 14.86
CA TYR A 147 3.68 -19.04 16.17
C TYR A 147 2.48 -18.52 17.00
N PRO A 148 1.79 -19.40 17.74
CA PRO A 148 1.81 -20.86 17.63
C PRO A 148 1.02 -21.33 16.39
N PRO A 149 1.25 -22.55 15.89
CA PRO A 149 0.56 -23.06 14.70
C PRO A 149 -0.90 -23.39 15.03
N LYS A 150 -1.78 -22.37 15.06
CA LYS A 150 -3.22 -22.55 14.88
C LYS A 150 -3.55 -22.33 13.43
N ASN A 151 -4.31 -23.26 12.84
CA ASN A 151 -4.70 -23.24 11.43
C ASN A 151 -3.46 -23.15 10.55
N ILE A 152 -2.89 -24.32 10.35
CA ILE A 152 -1.64 -24.55 9.66
C ILE A 152 -1.61 -23.76 8.37
N LEU A 153 -0.54 -22.97 8.29
CA LEU A 153 -0.16 -22.16 7.15
C LEU A 153 -0.55 -22.85 5.85
N TYR A 154 -1.37 -22.12 5.09
CA TYR A 154 -1.82 -22.44 3.75
C TYR A 154 -0.66 -23.05 2.96
N ILE A 155 -0.89 -24.27 2.48
CA ILE A 155 0.09 -24.97 1.64
C ILE A 155 0.34 -24.09 0.43
#